data_AF-A0A3G6YKZ0-F1
#
_entry.id   AF-A0A3G6YKZ0-F1
#
_cell.length_a   1.000
_cell.length_b   1.000
_cell.length_c   1.000
_cell.angle_alpha   90.00
_cell.angle_beta   90.00
_cell.angle_gamma   90.00
#
_symmetry.space_group_name_H-M   'P 1'
#
loop_
_entity.id
_entity.type
_entity.pdbx_description
1 polymer ?
#
loop_
_entity_poly.entity_id
_entity_poly.type
_entity_poly.pdbx_seq_one_letter_code
_entity_poly.pdbx_strand_id
1 'polypeptide(L)' 'MNNENAALVETDFDMLHVVPPQQAPDFIRASTLTDEAGWVSVNPQTLQHTQHANIFCFRRCDECA' A
#
# COMPACT_ATOMS: atom_id res chain seq x y z
N MET A 1 -11.08 5.64 -5.98
CA MET A 1 -11.48 4.23 -6.20
C MET A 1 -12.90 4.07 -5.73
N ASN A 2 -13.83 4.05 -6.68
CA ASN A 2 -15.15 3.44 -6.70
C ASN A 2 -15.65 3.79 -8.09
N ASN A 3 -15.59 2.83 -9.01
CA ASN A 3 -16.15 3.04 -10.33
C ASN A 3 -17.67 3.04 -10.15
N GLU A 4 -18.27 4.22 -10.05
CA GLU A 4 -19.71 4.39 -9.82
C GLU A 4 -20.58 3.86 -10.97
N ASN A 5 -19.96 3.32 -12.04
CA ASN A 5 -20.60 2.63 -13.15
C ASN A 5 -20.27 1.14 -13.25
N ALA A 6 -19.60 0.55 -12.24
CA ALA A 6 -19.40 -0.89 -12.23
C ALA A 6 -20.70 -1.59 -11.85
N ALA A 7 -21.37 -2.19 -12.83
CA ALA A 7 -22.49 -3.08 -12.55
C ALA A 7 -22.02 -4.24 -11.67
N LEU A 8 -22.79 -4.58 -10.64
CA LEU A 8 -22.58 -5.80 -9.86
C LEU A 8 -22.70 -7.00 -10.81
N VAL A 9 -21.69 -7.85 -10.84
CA VAL A 9 -21.68 -9.09 -11.63
C VAL A 9 -21.63 -10.28 -10.68
N GLU A 10 -22.54 -11.22 -10.87
CA GLU A 10 -22.60 -12.47 -10.11
C GLU A 10 -22.27 -13.64 -11.06
N THR A 11 -21.40 -14.54 -10.63
CA THR A 11 -20.92 -15.68 -11.43
C THR A 11 -20.61 -16.87 -10.52
N ASP A 12 -21.00 -18.07 -10.94
CA ASP A 12 -20.70 -19.31 -10.23
C ASP A 12 -19.21 -19.71 -10.34
N PHE A 13 -18.69 -20.36 -9.31
CA PHE A 13 -17.33 -20.90 -9.31
C PHE A 13 -17.26 -22.24 -8.57
N ASP A 14 -16.47 -23.18 -9.11
CA ASP A 14 -16.18 -24.44 -8.43
C ASP A 14 -15.12 -24.27 -7.33
N MET A 15 -14.17 -23.34 -7.54
CA MET A 15 -13.16 -22.92 -6.56
C MET A 15 -12.68 -21.50 -6.89
N LEU A 16 -12.60 -20.64 -5.88
CA LEU A 16 -12.13 -19.26 -6.03
C LEU A 16 -11.00 -18.98 -5.03
N HIS A 17 -9.82 -18.68 -5.56
CA HIS A 17 -8.67 -18.21 -4.77
C HIS A 17 -8.53 -16.69 -4.93
N VAL A 18 -8.87 -15.95 -3.87
CA VAL A 18 -8.75 -14.49 -3.86
C VAL A 18 -7.57 -14.07 -3.00
N VAL A 19 -6.73 -13.19 -3.55
CA VAL A 19 -5.73 -12.47 -2.75
C VAL A 19 -6.41 -11.22 -2.21
N PRO A 20 -6.43 -11.01 -0.88
CA PRO A 20 -7.04 -9.82 -0.30
C PRO A 20 -6.31 -8.57 -0.79
N PRO A 21 -7.02 -7.44 -1.02
CA PRO A 21 -6.39 -6.16 -1.27
C PRO A 21 -5.42 -5.81 -0.13
N GLN A 22 -4.21 -5.38 -0.49
CA GLN A 22 -3.18 -5.03 0.49
C GLN A 22 -3.05 -3.52 0.63
N GLN A 23 -2.83 -3.06 1.86
CA GLN A 23 -2.65 -1.65 2.19
C GLN A 23 -1.78 -1.51 3.46
N ALA A 24 -1.19 -0.34 3.65
CA ALA A 24 -0.45 -0.03 4.87
C ALA A 24 -1.38 -0.06 6.11
N PRO A 25 -0.85 -0.44 7.29
CA PRO A 25 -1.62 -0.38 8.54
C PRO A 25 -2.17 1.02 8.82
N ASP A 26 -3.35 1.09 9.43
CA ASP A 26 -4.08 2.35 9.62
C ASP A 26 -3.29 3.40 10.40
N PHE A 27 -2.56 2.99 11.45
CA PHE A 27 -1.77 3.91 12.26
C PHE A 27 -0.58 4.52 11.49
N ILE A 28 -0.05 3.82 10.49
CA ILE A 28 1.00 4.34 9.61
C ILE A 28 0.38 5.37 8.65
N ARG A 29 -0.73 5.03 7.99
CA ARG A 29 -1.43 5.94 7.06
C ARG A 29 -1.97 7.21 7.73
N ALA A 30 -2.35 7.10 8.99
CA ALA A 30 -2.80 8.25 9.79
C ALA A 30 -1.64 9.11 10.31
N SER A 31 -0.38 8.70 10.09
CA SER A 31 0.80 9.44 10.56
C SER A 31 1.34 10.41 9.50
N THR A 32 2.28 11.26 9.89
CA THR A 32 3.02 12.14 8.97
C THR A 32 4.18 11.43 8.27
N LEU A 33 4.29 10.11 8.41
CA LEU A 33 5.41 9.33 7.89
C LEU A 33 5.17 8.84 6.45
N THR A 34 4.01 9.09 5.86
CA THR A 34 3.63 8.49 4.58
C THR A 34 3.69 9.44 3.40
N ASP A 35 3.86 8.87 2.22
CA ASP A 35 3.64 9.53 0.94
C ASP A 35 2.14 9.59 0.57
N GLU A 36 1.84 10.10 -0.64
CA GLU A 36 0.48 10.21 -1.17
C GLU A 36 -0.22 8.85 -1.35
N ALA A 37 0.53 7.75 -1.48
CA ALA A 37 0.00 6.40 -1.57
C ALA A 37 -0.27 5.76 -0.18
N GLY A 38 0.11 6.43 0.91
CA GLY A 38 -0.09 5.96 2.28
C GLY A 38 1.00 5.00 2.76
N TRP A 39 2.14 4.92 2.07
CA TRP A 39 3.30 4.12 2.50
C TRP A 39 4.38 5.00 3.11
N VAL A 40 5.21 4.43 3.98
CA VAL A 40 6.27 5.20 4.65
C VAL A 40 7.22 5.81 3.62
N SER A 41 7.36 7.14 3.58
CA SER A 41 8.13 7.85 2.56
C SER A 41 9.64 7.69 2.80
N VAL A 42 10.35 6.98 1.93
CA VAL A 42 11.79 6.74 2.09
C VAL A 42 12.56 7.00 0.79
N ASN A 43 13.84 7.32 0.93
CA ASN A 43 14.78 7.29 -0.20
C ASN A 43 15.01 5.83 -0.63
N PRO A 44 14.80 5.46 -1.90
CA PRO A 44 14.90 4.06 -2.34
C PRO A 44 16.30 3.44 -2.23
N GLN A 45 17.36 4.27 -2.25
CA GLN A 45 18.74 3.80 -2.18
C GLN A 45 19.23 3.58 -0.75
N THR A 46 18.72 4.35 0.21
CA THR A 46 19.18 4.32 1.61
C THR A 46 18.15 3.74 2.59
N LEU A 47 16.89 3.61 2.15
CA LEU A 47 15.74 3.21 2.96
C LEU A 47 15.44 4.16 4.14
N GLN A 48 16.07 5.32 4.15
CA GLN A 48 15.89 6.35 5.17
C GLN A 48 14.70 7.24 4.84
N HIS A 49 13.94 7.64 5.87
CA HIS A 49 12.77 8.51 5.70
C HIS A 49 13.17 9.88 5.14
N THR A 50 12.38 10.39 4.20
CA THR A 50 12.68 11.63 3.45
C THR A 50 12.72 12.88 4.33
N GLN A 51 12.01 12.88 5.46
CA GLN A 51 11.90 14.01 6.39
C GLN A 51 12.47 13.73 7.79
N HIS A 52 12.78 12.48 8.12
CA HIS A 52 13.18 12.06 9.47
C HIS A 52 14.45 11.21 9.41
N ALA A 53 15.60 11.84 9.65
CA ALA A 53 16.89 11.18 9.50
C ALA A 53 17.11 9.95 10.41
N ASN A 54 16.34 9.83 11.50
CA ASN A 54 16.41 8.72 12.45
C ASN A 54 15.39 7.59 12.16
N ILE A 55 14.61 7.69 11.08
CA ILE A 55 13.60 6.68 10.70
C ILE A 55 14.06 5.97 9.44
N PHE A 56 13.95 4.63 9.46
CA PHE A 56 14.27 3.76 8.33
C PHE A 56 13.13 2.76 8.14
N CYS A 57 12.83 2.40 6.90
CA CYS A 57 11.77 1.45 6.58
C CYS A 57 12.27 0.39 5.60
N PHE A 58 12.22 -0.87 6.03
CA PHE A 58 12.48 -2.01 5.16
C PHE A 58 11.14 -2.51 4.64
N ARG A 59 10.82 -2.13 3.41
CA ARG A 59 9.56 -2.52 2.78
C ARG A 59 9.67 -3.91 2.17
N ARG A 60 8.53 -4.60 2.07
CA ARG A 60 8.40 -5.81 1.24
C ARG A 60 8.59 -5.39 -0.23
N CYS A 61 9.14 -6.27 -1.05
CA CYS A 61 9.45 -5.98 -2.45
C CYS A 61 8.18 -5.83 -3.29
N ASP A 62 7.49 -4.70 -3.19
CA ASP A 62 6.37 -4.32 -4.08
C ASP A 62 6.51 -2.91 -4.66
N GLU A 63 7.58 -2.20 -4.30
CA GLU A 63 8.11 -1.04 -5.03
C GLU A 63 9.57 -1.31 -5.42
N CYS A 64 9.77 -2.30 -6.31
CA CYS A 64 10.92 -2.20 -7.21
C CYS A 64 10.58 -1.09 -8.21
N ALA A 65 11.24 0.06 -8.07
CA ALA A 65 11.41 1.00 -9.17
C ALA A 65 12.08 0.31 -10.38
#